data_AF-A0A2W4YB74-F1
#
_entry.id   AF-A0A2W4YB74-F1
#
_cell.length_a   1.000
_cell.length_b   1.000
_cell.length_c   1.000
_cell.angle_alpha   90.00
_cell.angle_beta   90.00
_cell.angle_gamma   90.00
#
_symmetry.space_group_name_H-M   'P 1'
#
loop_
_entity.id
_entity.type
_entity.pdbx_description
1 polymer ?
#
loop_
_entity_poly.entity_id
_entity_poly.type
_entity_poly.pdbx_seq_one_letter_code
_entity_poly.pdbx_strand_id
1 'polypeptide(L)'
;MIDILIIEHDAATEQFLVSVLKQQGYSMTVARSGAEGLAMAEKLLPGVIICDWNIPGAVNGLAICHMLKHHPVLSISSLLLLTARYSTADRVKGLEMGADDLLSKPVDINELNARVRAGLRIYQLTQDLRQQKQRMEAEMAEAEGYVRSLLPNDRTGRVPIQARFLPSQQLGGDCYDHYWLDPDYLVMYLLDVSGHGLGSALLSTSVLNVLRSQSLPDVSFYRPEKVLRALNETFQMSDQNQKYFTIWYGVLNCANRQLLYASAGHPPAVLVSVDDHQQVTTTRLRTPGMPVGMLPDAKYQWQRCQLPPNSNLYLFSDGLYEVLQDNEQYIGLDDFVDLLALAKRDQSLDYILDAVIQRQSGDVASDDMSLMMVHLD
;
A
#
# COMPACT_ATOMS: atom_id res chain seq x y z
N MET A 1 1.93 34.66 5.11
CA MET A 1 0.62 35.28 5.39
C MET A 1 -0.34 34.69 4.36
N ILE A 2 -1.55 34.29 4.73
CA ILE A 2 -2.49 33.68 3.77
C ILE A 2 -3.15 34.83 2.99
N ASP A 3 -3.00 34.80 1.66
CA ASP A 3 -3.56 35.84 0.79
C ASP A 3 -5.04 35.55 0.46
N ILE A 4 -5.81 36.64 0.33
CA ILE A 4 -7.20 36.62 -0.14
C ILE A 4 -7.22 37.15 -1.58
N LEU A 5 -7.88 36.43 -2.49
CA LEU A 5 -8.15 36.94 -3.83
C LEU A 5 -9.59 37.44 -3.91
N ILE A 6 -9.79 38.66 -4.38
CA ILE A 6 -11.10 39.24 -4.66
C ILE A 6 -11.27 39.29 -6.17
N ILE A 7 -12.33 38.69 -6.70
CA ILE A 7 -12.71 38.75 -8.11
C ILE A 7 -14.01 39.54 -8.18
N GLU A 8 -13.90 40.84 -8.46
CA GLU A 8 -15.00 41.80 -8.44
C GLU A 8 -14.79 42.87 -9.51
N HIS A 9 -15.83 43.16 -10.29
CA HIS A 9 -15.81 44.11 -11.40
C HIS A 9 -16.39 45.48 -11.02
N ASP A 10 -17.27 45.53 -10.02
CA ASP A 10 -17.86 46.77 -9.52
C ASP A 10 -16.89 47.47 -8.56
N ALA A 11 -16.41 48.65 -8.98
CA ALA A 11 -15.38 49.40 -8.24
C ALA A 11 -15.82 49.80 -6.83
N ALA A 12 -17.12 50.06 -6.61
CA ALA A 12 -17.64 50.43 -5.30
C ALA A 12 -17.62 49.24 -4.34
N THR A 13 -18.07 48.07 -4.79
CA THR A 13 -18.02 46.82 -4.03
C THR A 13 -16.57 46.39 -3.77
N GLU A 14 -15.70 46.45 -4.78
CA GLU A 14 -14.26 46.21 -4.65
C GLU A 14 -13.65 47.07 -3.53
N GLN A 15 -13.81 48.40 -3.62
CA GLN A 15 -13.24 49.33 -2.64
C GLN A 15 -13.77 49.08 -1.22
N PHE A 16 -15.05 48.74 -1.10
CA PHE A 16 -15.64 48.36 0.17
C PHE A 16 -15.01 47.10 0.75
N LEU A 17 -14.94 46.00 -0.02
CA LEU A 17 -14.35 44.73 0.41
C LEU A 17 -12.89 44.92 0.83
N VAL A 18 -12.11 45.64 0.00
CA VAL A 18 -10.70 45.94 0.27
C VAL A 18 -10.55 46.72 1.57
N SER A 19 -11.35 47.77 1.77
CA SER A 19 -11.29 48.58 3.00
C SER A 19 -11.58 47.76 4.25
N VAL A 20 -12.65 46.97 4.22
CA VAL A 20 -13.07 46.13 5.36
C VAL A 20 -12.02 45.09 5.71
N LEU A 21 -11.54 44.33 4.71
CA LEU A 21 -10.57 43.26 4.94
C LEU A 21 -9.20 43.81 5.33
N LYS A 22 -8.80 44.99 4.82
CA LYS A 22 -7.54 45.63 5.18
C LYS A 22 -7.54 46.10 6.63
N GLN A 23 -8.67 46.58 7.15
CA GLN A 23 -8.81 46.90 8.56
C GLN A 23 -8.67 45.68 9.47
N GLN A 24 -9.00 44.48 8.98
CA GLN A 24 -8.77 43.22 9.69
C GLN A 24 -7.32 42.69 9.55
N GLY A 25 -6.46 43.39 8.80
CA GLY A 25 -5.05 43.02 8.64
C GLY A 25 -4.79 41.92 7.60
N TYR A 26 -5.75 41.61 6.74
CA TYR A 26 -5.54 40.64 5.66
C TYR A 26 -4.69 41.21 4.52
N SER A 27 -3.90 40.34 3.89
CA SER A 27 -3.28 40.61 2.58
C SER A 27 -4.25 40.18 1.49
N MET A 28 -4.43 41.02 0.47
CA MET A 28 -5.35 40.72 -0.62
C MET A 28 -4.90 41.27 -1.96
N THR A 29 -5.28 40.54 -3.01
CA THR A 29 -5.14 40.94 -4.41
C THR A 29 -6.52 41.01 -5.04
N VAL A 30 -6.72 41.95 -5.96
CA VAL A 30 -7.99 42.11 -6.68
C VAL A 30 -7.78 41.78 -8.15
N ALA A 31 -8.71 41.03 -8.71
CA ALA A 31 -8.92 40.85 -10.14
C ALA A 31 -10.27 41.42 -10.55
N ARG A 32 -10.32 42.13 -11.68
CA ARG A 32 -11.53 42.80 -12.19
C ARG A 32 -12.26 42.02 -13.27
N SER A 33 -11.72 40.88 -13.67
CA SER A 33 -12.34 39.97 -14.63
C SER A 33 -12.11 38.52 -14.23
N GLY A 34 -12.95 37.61 -14.75
CA GLY A 34 -12.81 36.19 -14.44
C GLY A 34 -11.51 35.58 -14.94
N ALA A 35 -11.06 35.97 -16.14
CA ALA A 35 -9.80 35.50 -16.72
C ALA A 35 -8.59 35.96 -15.89
N GLU A 36 -8.58 37.22 -15.45
CA GLU A 36 -7.55 37.75 -14.56
C GLU A 36 -7.58 37.02 -13.20
N GLY A 37 -8.78 36.81 -12.64
CA GLY A 37 -8.96 36.14 -11.36
C GLY A 37 -8.42 34.71 -11.37
N LEU A 38 -8.73 33.93 -12.40
CA LEU A 38 -8.19 32.58 -12.57
C LEU A 38 -6.65 32.60 -12.69
N ALA A 39 -6.11 33.48 -13.54
CA ALA A 39 -4.66 33.60 -13.73
C ALA A 39 -3.92 34.05 -12.45
N MET A 40 -4.56 34.89 -11.63
CA MET A 40 -4.01 35.30 -10.33
C MET A 40 -4.12 34.19 -9.29
N ALA A 41 -5.22 33.43 -9.27
CA ALA A 41 -5.41 32.33 -8.35
C ALA A 41 -4.30 31.28 -8.49
N GLU A 42 -3.94 30.92 -9.73
CA GLU A 42 -2.84 29.98 -10.01
C GLU A 42 -1.47 30.45 -9.50
N LYS A 43 -1.22 31.77 -9.53
CA LYS A 43 0.06 32.35 -9.09
C LYS A 43 0.12 32.55 -7.58
N LEU A 44 -0.99 32.96 -6.99
CA LEU A 44 -1.04 33.38 -5.58
C LEU A 44 -1.39 32.23 -4.64
N LEU A 45 -2.08 31.19 -5.12
CA LEU A 45 -2.61 30.08 -4.32
C LEU A 45 -3.34 30.58 -3.04
N PRO A 46 -4.33 31.49 -3.19
CA PRO A 46 -4.96 32.18 -2.07
C PRO A 46 -5.72 31.21 -1.16
N GLY A 47 -5.79 31.52 0.13
CA GLY A 47 -6.56 30.72 1.08
C GLY A 47 -8.06 30.92 1.00
N VAL A 48 -8.49 32.12 0.62
CA VAL A 48 -9.89 32.47 0.37
C VAL A 48 -9.98 33.22 -0.96
N ILE A 49 -10.99 32.86 -1.76
CA ILE A 49 -11.34 33.57 -2.98
C ILE A 49 -12.76 34.10 -2.80
N ILE A 50 -12.91 35.42 -2.85
CA ILE A 50 -14.20 36.10 -2.81
C ILE A 50 -14.54 36.48 -4.25
N CYS A 51 -15.61 35.92 -4.80
CA CYS A 51 -15.95 36.11 -6.22
C CYS A 51 -17.37 36.68 -6.37
N ASP A 52 -17.56 37.69 -7.21
CA ASP A 52 -18.91 38.08 -7.63
C ASP A 52 -19.51 36.99 -8.53
N TRP A 53 -20.77 36.64 -8.28
CA TRP A 53 -21.58 35.84 -9.19
C TRP A 53 -21.63 36.43 -10.60
N ASN A 54 -21.84 37.74 -10.71
CA ASN A 54 -22.09 38.46 -11.96
C ASN A 54 -20.82 39.09 -12.53
N ILE A 55 -19.72 38.33 -12.63
CA ILE A 55 -18.55 38.78 -13.38
C ILE A 55 -18.89 38.87 -14.89
N PRO A 56 -18.68 40.05 -15.54
CA PRO A 56 -18.91 40.20 -16.97
C PRO A 56 -17.92 39.41 -17.81
N GLY A 57 -18.36 39.00 -19.00
CA GLY A 57 -17.53 38.32 -20.01
C GLY A 57 -17.89 36.85 -20.19
N ALA A 58 -17.00 36.10 -20.84
CA ALA A 58 -17.22 34.70 -21.19
C ALA A 58 -17.19 33.76 -19.98
N VAL A 59 -16.50 34.14 -18.91
CA VAL A 59 -16.33 33.34 -17.69
C VAL A 59 -16.95 34.11 -16.52
N ASN A 60 -18.12 33.65 -16.07
CA ASN A 60 -18.86 34.23 -14.94
C ASN A 60 -18.45 33.60 -13.59
N GLY A 61 -18.99 34.12 -12.48
CA GLY A 61 -18.62 33.66 -11.13
C GLY A 61 -18.85 32.17 -10.87
N LEU A 62 -19.94 31.60 -11.40
CA LEU A 62 -20.20 30.15 -11.28
C LEU A 62 -19.19 29.31 -12.05
N ALA A 63 -18.85 29.73 -13.26
CA ALA A 63 -17.84 29.04 -14.06
C ALA A 63 -16.48 29.08 -13.35
N ILE A 64 -16.12 30.21 -12.74
CA ILE A 64 -14.91 30.35 -11.92
C ILE A 64 -14.93 29.37 -10.74
N CYS A 65 -16.03 29.33 -9.97
CA CYS A 65 -16.16 28.38 -8.86
C CYS A 65 -15.95 26.93 -9.30
N HIS A 66 -16.61 26.54 -10.39
CA HIS A 66 -16.53 25.19 -10.92
C HIS A 66 -15.09 24.85 -11.35
N MET A 67 -14.45 25.74 -12.11
CA MET A 67 -13.08 25.55 -12.58
C MET A 67 -12.09 25.45 -11.42
N LEU A 68 -12.20 26.32 -10.42
CA LEU A 68 -11.31 26.32 -9.25
C LEU A 68 -11.51 25.08 -8.38
N LYS A 69 -12.75 24.63 -8.18
CA LYS A 69 -13.04 23.45 -7.36
C LYS A 69 -12.56 22.15 -8.00
N HIS A 70 -12.47 22.10 -9.32
CA HIS A 70 -11.91 20.96 -10.08
C HIS A 70 -10.41 21.11 -10.35
N HIS A 71 -9.77 22.20 -9.90
CA HIS A 71 -8.35 22.39 -10.07
C HIS A 71 -7.55 21.57 -9.03
N PRO A 72 -6.50 20.83 -9.42
CA PRO A 72 -5.76 19.94 -8.52
C PRO A 72 -5.24 20.61 -7.24
N VAL A 73 -4.73 21.84 -7.38
CA VAL A 73 -4.15 22.61 -6.27
C VAL A 73 -5.16 23.54 -5.59
N LEU A 74 -5.96 24.30 -6.36
CA LEU A 74 -6.83 25.37 -5.85
C LEU A 74 -8.17 24.89 -5.27
N SER A 75 -8.51 23.61 -5.43
CA SER A 75 -9.73 23.01 -4.87
C SER A 75 -9.89 23.16 -3.35
N ILE A 76 -8.77 23.41 -2.64
CA ILE A 76 -8.73 23.66 -1.19
C ILE A 76 -8.99 25.10 -0.78
N SER A 77 -8.82 26.05 -1.70
CA SER A 77 -9.11 27.46 -1.42
C SER A 77 -10.59 27.58 -1.07
N SER A 78 -10.91 28.33 -0.03
CA SER A 78 -12.31 28.55 0.33
C SER A 78 -12.94 29.56 -0.62
N LEU A 79 -13.99 29.15 -1.32
CA LEU A 79 -14.69 29.97 -2.33
C LEU A 79 -15.94 30.61 -1.72
N LEU A 80 -15.90 31.93 -1.52
CA LEU A 80 -17.03 32.73 -1.06
C LEU A 80 -17.67 33.49 -2.23
N LEU A 81 -18.89 33.12 -2.59
CA LEU A 81 -19.59 33.72 -3.72
C LEU A 81 -20.49 34.88 -3.27
N LEU A 82 -20.27 36.07 -3.82
CA LEU A 82 -21.11 37.25 -3.59
C LEU A 82 -22.28 37.25 -4.57
N THR A 83 -23.50 37.46 -4.10
CA THR A 83 -24.67 37.43 -4.97
C THR A 83 -25.74 38.44 -4.57
N ALA A 84 -26.35 39.10 -5.55
CA ALA A 84 -27.56 39.92 -5.34
C ALA A 84 -28.86 39.08 -5.46
N ARG A 85 -28.74 37.75 -5.63
CA ARG A 85 -29.87 36.85 -5.83
C ARG A 85 -30.32 36.27 -4.49
N TYR A 86 -31.62 36.36 -4.21
CA TYR A 86 -32.21 35.93 -2.94
C TYR A 86 -33.02 34.63 -3.04
N SER A 87 -33.18 34.08 -4.25
CA SER A 87 -33.94 32.85 -4.43
C SER A 87 -33.17 31.66 -3.85
N THR A 88 -33.88 30.74 -3.19
CA THR A 88 -33.28 29.49 -2.67
C THR A 88 -32.65 28.68 -3.80
N ALA A 89 -33.27 28.66 -4.99
CA ALA A 89 -32.76 27.93 -6.15
C ALA A 89 -31.41 28.46 -6.63
N ASP A 90 -31.21 29.79 -6.68
CA ASP A 90 -29.91 30.37 -7.05
C ASP A 90 -28.84 30.06 -6.00
N ARG A 91 -29.19 30.08 -4.71
CA ARG A 91 -28.23 29.75 -3.63
C ARG A 91 -27.77 28.30 -3.71
N VAL A 92 -28.70 27.37 -3.92
CA VAL A 92 -28.40 25.95 -4.12
C VAL A 92 -27.48 25.78 -5.33
N LYS A 93 -27.81 26.42 -6.45
CA LYS A 93 -26.98 26.38 -7.65
C LYS A 93 -25.55 26.87 -7.41
N GLY A 94 -25.35 27.91 -6.60
CA GLY A 94 -24.02 28.40 -6.27
C GLY A 94 -23.17 27.36 -5.52
N LEU A 95 -23.76 26.69 -4.54
CA LEU A 95 -23.10 25.62 -3.78
C LEU A 95 -22.79 24.40 -4.65
N GLU A 96 -23.74 23.98 -5.50
CA GLU A 96 -23.54 22.85 -6.44
C GLU A 96 -22.44 23.12 -7.47
N MET A 97 -22.20 24.39 -7.80
CA MET A 97 -21.10 24.80 -8.68
C MET A 97 -19.75 24.89 -7.96
N GLY A 98 -19.68 24.55 -6.67
CA GLY A 98 -18.44 24.43 -5.91
C GLY A 98 -18.11 25.62 -5.00
N ALA A 99 -19.01 26.60 -4.85
CA ALA A 99 -18.84 27.61 -3.79
C ALA A 99 -18.96 26.94 -2.42
N ASP A 100 -18.03 27.25 -1.50
CA ASP A 100 -18.08 26.73 -0.13
C ASP A 100 -19.09 27.52 0.71
N ASP A 101 -19.34 28.78 0.36
CA ASP A 101 -20.38 29.61 0.98
C ASP A 101 -20.83 30.76 0.06
N LEU A 102 -21.94 31.41 0.41
CA LEU A 102 -22.49 32.57 -0.30
C LEU A 102 -22.77 33.74 0.64
N LEU A 103 -22.53 34.96 0.16
CA LEU A 103 -22.85 36.20 0.85
C LEU A 103 -23.72 37.10 -0.01
N SER A 104 -24.83 37.60 0.56
CA SER A 104 -25.76 38.47 -0.17
C SER A 104 -25.23 39.90 -0.29
N LYS A 105 -25.51 40.55 -1.42
CA LYS A 105 -25.30 42.00 -1.64
C LYS A 105 -26.58 42.77 -1.29
N PRO A 106 -26.54 43.89 -0.56
CA PRO A 106 -25.35 44.58 -0.06
C PRO A 106 -24.65 43.80 1.06
N VAL A 107 -23.31 43.80 1.03
CA VAL A 107 -22.49 42.98 1.92
C VAL A 107 -22.50 43.55 3.34
N ASP A 108 -22.95 42.74 4.31
CA ASP A 108 -22.81 43.05 5.73
C ASP A 108 -21.37 42.80 6.21
N ILE A 109 -20.82 43.75 6.97
CA ILE A 109 -19.43 43.71 7.46
C ILE A 109 -19.22 42.54 8.43
N ASN A 110 -20.18 42.28 9.32
CA ASN A 110 -20.07 41.22 10.31
C ASN A 110 -20.15 39.85 9.65
N GLU A 111 -21.06 39.68 8.69
CA GLU A 111 -21.15 38.45 7.90
C GLU A 111 -19.90 38.21 7.06
N LEU A 112 -19.40 39.22 6.34
CA LEU A 112 -18.17 39.10 5.55
C LEU A 112 -17.00 38.64 6.42
N ASN A 113 -16.79 39.33 7.55
CA ASN A 113 -15.71 39.00 8.47
C ASN A 113 -15.87 37.59 9.07
N ALA A 114 -17.09 37.19 9.42
CA ALA A 114 -17.36 35.86 9.95
C ALA A 114 -17.08 34.77 8.91
N ARG A 115 -17.55 34.93 7.67
CA ARG A 115 -17.38 33.96 6.58
C ARG A 115 -15.94 33.87 6.11
N VAL A 116 -15.24 34.99 5.96
CA VAL A 116 -13.80 34.99 5.62
C VAL A 116 -12.97 34.31 6.69
N ARG A 117 -13.23 34.59 7.98
CA ARG A 117 -12.55 33.87 9.08
C ARG A 117 -12.85 32.37 9.06
N ALA A 118 -14.10 31.98 8.80
CA ALA A 118 -14.48 30.57 8.71
C ALA A 118 -13.77 29.87 7.52
N GLY A 119 -13.75 30.51 6.35
CA GLY A 119 -13.05 30.03 5.16
C GLY A 119 -11.55 29.86 5.36
N LEU A 120 -10.89 30.86 5.96
CA LEU A 120 -9.47 30.78 6.32
C LEU A 120 -9.17 29.63 7.29
N ARG A 121 -10.04 29.42 8.29
CA ARG A 121 -9.89 28.31 9.24
C ARG A 121 -10.01 26.95 8.55
N ILE A 122 -11.00 26.78 7.65
CA ILE A 122 -11.17 25.53 6.90
C ILE A 122 -9.96 25.29 5.99
N TYR A 123 -9.48 26.33 5.30
CA TYR A 123 -8.27 26.25 4.48
C TYR A 123 -7.05 25.81 5.31
N GLN A 124 -6.81 26.45 6.47
CA GLN A 124 -5.69 26.10 7.37
C GLN A 124 -5.77 24.64 7.83
N LEU A 125 -6.93 24.20 8.33
CA LEU A 125 -7.12 22.80 8.77
C LEU A 125 -6.90 21.80 7.63
N THR A 126 -7.32 22.15 6.41
CA THR A 126 -7.15 21.29 5.23
C THR A 126 -5.67 21.22 4.81
N GLN A 127 -4.94 22.34 4.89
CA GLN A 127 -3.49 22.39 4.67
C GLN A 127 -2.74 21.57 5.71
N ASP A 128 -3.05 21.74 6.99
CA ASP A 128 -2.42 21.00 8.09
C ASP A 128 -2.65 19.49 7.94
N LEU A 129 -3.88 19.08 7.61
CA LEU A 129 -4.20 17.68 7.35
C LEU A 129 -3.42 17.12 6.15
N ARG A 130 -3.34 17.87 5.05
CA ARG A 130 -2.54 17.46 3.87
C ARG A 130 -1.06 17.32 4.21
N GLN A 131 -0.50 18.27 4.96
CA GLN A 131 0.90 18.23 5.36
C GLN A 131 1.17 17.05 6.31
N GLN A 132 0.29 16.80 7.28
CA GLN A 132 0.39 15.63 8.16
C GLN A 132 0.30 14.33 7.38
N LYS A 133 -0.64 14.23 6.43
CA LYS A 133 -0.76 13.06 5.55
C LYS A 133 0.52 12.83 4.76
N GLN A 134 1.05 13.86 4.09
CA GLN A 134 2.30 13.76 3.32
C GLN A 134 3.49 13.34 4.17
N ARG A 135 3.57 13.86 5.41
CA ARG A 135 4.64 13.46 6.34
C ARG A 135 4.54 11.99 6.72
N MET A 136 3.33 11.52 7.06
CA MET A 136 3.10 10.11 7.38
C MET A 136 3.40 9.20 6.17
N GLU A 137 2.99 9.60 4.96
CA GLU A 137 3.29 8.86 3.74
C GLU A 137 4.80 8.78 3.46
N ALA A 138 5.55 9.87 3.71
CA ALA A 138 7.00 9.87 3.59
C ALA A 138 7.69 8.96 4.61
N GLU A 139 7.26 9.00 5.88
CA GLU A 139 7.78 8.13 6.95
C GLU A 139 7.49 6.65 6.66
N MET A 140 6.30 6.32 6.12
CA MET A 140 5.95 4.96 5.70
C MET A 140 6.77 4.48 4.49
N ALA A 141 6.99 5.35 3.49
CA ALA A 141 7.81 5.01 2.33
C ALA A 141 9.27 4.73 2.70
N GLU A 142 9.82 5.44 3.70
CA GLU A 142 11.14 5.15 4.26
C GLU A 142 11.18 3.77 4.93
N ALA A 143 10.17 3.45 5.75
CA ALA A 143 10.05 2.15 6.39
C ALA A 143 9.90 1.00 5.38
N GLU A 144 9.09 1.20 4.33
CA GLU A 144 8.96 0.28 3.20
C GLU A 144 10.30 0.02 2.52
N GLY A 145 11.03 1.09 2.18
CA GLY A 145 12.35 0.98 1.58
C GLY A 145 13.33 0.17 2.43
N TYR A 146 13.30 0.36 3.75
CA TYR A 146 14.11 -0.41 4.69
C TYR A 146 13.70 -1.89 4.74
N VAL A 147 12.43 -2.21 4.98
CA VAL A 147 11.94 -3.60 5.06
C VAL A 147 12.22 -4.34 3.75
N ARG A 148 11.96 -3.70 2.61
CA ARG A 148 12.24 -4.29 1.28
C ARG A 148 13.73 -4.54 1.06
N SER A 149 14.60 -3.67 1.58
CA SER A 149 16.07 -3.86 1.50
C SER A 149 16.58 -5.06 2.28
N LEU A 150 15.80 -5.56 3.25
CA LEU A 150 16.15 -6.74 4.03
C LEU A 150 15.86 -8.04 3.29
N LEU A 151 14.93 -8.04 2.34
CA LEU A 151 14.60 -9.23 1.54
C LEU A 151 15.74 -9.51 0.55
N PRO A 152 16.13 -10.79 0.36
CA PRO A 152 17.21 -11.12 -0.56
C PRO A 152 16.82 -10.88 -2.01
N ASN A 153 17.77 -10.39 -2.80
CA ASN A 153 17.62 -10.33 -4.26
C ASN A 153 17.78 -11.71 -4.91
N ASP A 154 17.44 -11.78 -6.20
CA ASP A 154 17.71 -12.95 -7.04
C ASP A 154 19.18 -13.37 -6.92
N ARG A 155 19.37 -14.68 -6.80
CA ARG A 155 20.66 -15.29 -6.57
C ARG A 155 21.05 -16.21 -7.71
N THR A 156 22.29 -16.03 -8.16
CA THR A 156 22.99 -16.99 -9.03
C THR A 156 23.96 -17.85 -8.21
N GLY A 157 24.31 -19.04 -8.70
CA GLY A 157 25.29 -19.92 -8.05
C GLY A 157 24.92 -21.39 -8.12
N ARG A 158 25.44 -22.19 -7.16
CA ARG A 158 25.22 -23.64 -7.06
C ARG A 158 23.73 -24.02 -7.03
N VAL A 159 22.92 -23.18 -6.40
CA VAL A 159 21.46 -23.30 -6.35
C VAL A 159 20.89 -21.92 -6.71
N PRO A 160 20.47 -21.70 -7.96
CA PRO A 160 19.86 -20.44 -8.36
C PRO A 160 18.50 -20.25 -7.68
N ILE A 161 18.23 -19.03 -7.20
CA ILE A 161 16.96 -18.67 -6.54
C ILE A 161 16.44 -17.37 -7.13
N GLN A 162 15.17 -17.34 -7.47
CA GLN A 162 14.45 -16.13 -7.84
C GLN A 162 13.36 -15.87 -6.81
N ALA A 163 13.10 -14.61 -6.49
CA ALA A 163 12.00 -14.26 -5.60
C ALA A 163 11.33 -12.96 -6.02
N ARG A 164 10.04 -12.86 -5.73
CA ARG A 164 9.21 -11.69 -5.97
C ARG A 164 8.30 -11.46 -4.78
N PHE A 165 8.08 -10.18 -4.49
CA PHE A 165 7.22 -9.73 -3.41
C PHE A 165 6.40 -8.55 -3.90
N LEU A 166 5.07 -8.66 -3.79
CA LEU A 166 4.13 -7.60 -4.06
C LEU A 166 3.23 -7.43 -2.82
N PRO A 167 3.46 -6.39 -1.99
CA PRO A 167 2.65 -6.16 -0.81
C PRO A 167 1.26 -5.62 -1.18
N SER A 168 0.25 -5.98 -0.39
CA SER A 168 -1.13 -5.49 -0.49
C SER A 168 -1.28 -4.02 -0.08
N GLN A 169 -0.41 -3.55 0.81
CA GLN A 169 -0.31 -2.17 1.28
C GLN A 169 1.13 -1.65 1.11
N GLN A 170 1.45 -0.49 1.70
CA GLN A 170 2.83 0.02 1.72
C GLN A 170 3.81 -0.96 2.39
N LEU A 171 3.33 -1.76 3.35
CA LEU A 171 4.12 -2.74 4.08
C LEU A 171 3.34 -4.04 4.22
N GLY A 172 4.04 -5.17 4.03
CA GLY A 172 3.46 -6.51 4.13
C GLY A 172 4.02 -7.35 5.29
N GLY A 173 3.24 -8.34 5.69
CA GLY A 173 3.57 -9.36 6.68
C GLY A 173 4.42 -10.50 6.15
N ASP A 174 4.42 -10.72 4.84
CA ASP A 174 5.26 -11.75 4.24
C ASP A 174 6.76 -11.43 4.36
N CYS A 175 7.55 -12.46 4.62
CA CYS A 175 8.99 -12.38 4.38
C CYS A 175 9.57 -13.73 3.97
N TYR A 176 10.72 -13.68 3.32
CA TYR A 176 11.43 -14.87 2.90
C TYR A 176 12.93 -14.64 2.94
N ASP A 177 13.67 -15.72 3.08
CA ASP A 177 15.12 -15.67 3.03
C ASP A 177 15.73 -17.00 2.60
N HIS A 178 17.01 -16.94 2.26
CA HIS A 178 17.82 -18.12 2.05
C HIS A 178 19.28 -17.86 2.44
N TYR A 179 19.92 -18.81 3.09
CA TYR A 179 21.32 -18.69 3.50
C TYR A 179 21.98 -20.06 3.66
N TRP A 180 23.31 -20.11 3.51
CA TRP A 180 24.07 -21.34 3.73
C TRP A 180 24.39 -21.49 5.21
N LEU A 181 24.14 -22.66 5.77
CA LEU A 181 24.64 -23.05 7.10
C LEU A 181 26.13 -23.41 7.02
N ASP A 182 26.50 -24.08 5.93
CA ASP A 182 27.85 -24.52 5.59
C ASP A 182 27.94 -24.74 4.06
N PRO A 183 29.04 -25.25 3.48
CA PRO A 183 29.16 -25.43 2.03
C PRO A 183 28.15 -26.37 1.35
N ASP A 184 27.46 -27.23 2.10
CA ASP A 184 26.56 -28.26 1.58
C ASP A 184 25.09 -28.08 1.99
N TYR A 185 24.81 -27.32 3.05
CA TYR A 185 23.46 -27.12 3.56
C TYR A 185 22.94 -25.70 3.32
N LEU A 186 21.91 -25.59 2.49
CA LEU A 186 21.20 -24.35 2.17
C LEU A 186 19.85 -24.33 2.89
N VAL A 187 19.61 -23.29 3.69
CA VAL A 187 18.31 -22.98 4.29
C VAL A 187 17.51 -22.10 3.34
N MET A 188 16.20 -22.34 3.27
CA MET A 188 15.23 -21.48 2.61
C MET A 188 13.92 -21.51 3.38
N TYR A 189 13.24 -20.36 3.45
CA TYR A 189 11.93 -20.28 4.07
C TYR A 189 11.11 -19.13 3.51
N LEU A 190 9.79 -19.27 3.64
CA LEU A 190 8.81 -18.21 3.43
C LEU A 190 7.86 -18.24 4.61
N LEU A 191 7.57 -17.07 5.17
CA LEU A 191 6.60 -16.88 6.23
C LEU A 191 5.65 -15.77 5.87
N ASP A 192 4.48 -15.83 6.49
CA ASP A 192 3.40 -14.87 6.36
C ASP A 192 2.85 -14.56 7.76
N VAL A 193 2.86 -13.29 8.13
CA VAL A 193 2.36 -12.81 9.43
C VAL A 193 0.90 -12.39 9.30
N SER A 194 0.07 -12.85 10.24
CA SER A 194 -1.37 -12.59 10.20
C SER A 194 -1.74 -11.12 10.07
N GLY A 195 -2.46 -10.79 8.99
CA GLY A 195 -2.91 -9.45 8.62
C GLY A 195 -1.79 -8.54 8.10
N HIS A 196 -2.17 -7.41 7.50
CA HIS A 196 -1.25 -6.55 6.74
C HIS A 196 -0.74 -5.30 7.51
N GLY A 197 0.21 -4.57 6.91
CA GLY A 197 0.69 -3.26 7.37
C GLY A 197 1.93 -3.29 8.29
N LEU A 198 2.22 -2.16 8.93
CA LEU A 198 3.45 -1.97 9.71
C LEU A 198 3.63 -3.00 10.85
N GLY A 199 2.56 -3.33 11.55
CA GLY A 199 2.63 -4.25 12.69
C GLY A 199 3.06 -5.67 12.29
N SER A 200 2.60 -6.18 11.15
CA SER A 200 3.02 -7.48 10.64
C SER A 200 4.43 -7.43 10.05
N ALA A 201 4.77 -6.35 9.33
CA ALA A 201 6.12 -6.14 8.78
C ALA A 201 7.22 -6.08 9.85
N LEU A 202 6.94 -5.50 11.02
CA LEU A 202 7.90 -5.45 12.13
C LEU A 202 8.14 -6.84 12.75
N LEU A 203 7.07 -7.64 12.89
CA LEU A 203 7.20 -9.02 13.35
C LEU A 203 7.96 -9.87 12.33
N SER A 204 7.60 -9.78 11.04
CA SER A 204 8.29 -10.51 9.97
C SER A 204 9.77 -10.17 9.89
N THR A 205 10.12 -8.89 10.05
CA THR A 205 11.51 -8.41 10.13
C THR A 205 12.24 -8.96 11.37
N SER A 206 11.56 -9.04 12.51
CA SER A 206 12.15 -9.60 13.74
C SER A 206 12.48 -11.08 13.57
N VAL A 207 11.54 -11.86 13.01
CA VAL A 207 11.74 -13.29 12.72
C VAL A 207 12.84 -13.49 11.67
N LEU A 208 12.84 -12.70 10.59
CA LEU A 208 13.86 -12.70 9.55
C LEU A 208 15.26 -12.54 10.16
N ASN A 209 15.45 -11.53 11.02
CA ASN A 209 16.74 -11.25 11.66
C ASN A 209 17.17 -12.37 12.61
N VAL A 210 16.25 -12.96 13.37
CA VAL A 210 16.55 -14.08 14.27
C VAL A 210 16.99 -15.32 13.47
N LEU A 211 16.29 -15.63 12.38
CA LEU A 211 16.62 -16.76 11.52
C LEU A 211 17.94 -16.55 10.77
N ARG A 212 18.17 -15.36 10.22
CA ARG A 212 19.39 -15.01 9.47
C ARG A 212 20.63 -14.97 10.35
N SER A 213 20.51 -14.43 11.55
CA SER A 213 21.61 -14.38 12.54
C SER A 213 21.83 -15.69 13.28
N GLN A 214 20.95 -16.67 13.08
CA GLN A 214 20.96 -17.97 13.76
C GLN A 214 20.98 -17.83 15.30
N SER A 215 20.25 -16.84 15.83
CA SER A 215 20.32 -16.42 17.23
C SER A 215 19.35 -17.14 18.18
N LEU A 216 18.60 -18.13 17.68
CA LEU A 216 17.73 -18.95 18.53
C LEU A 216 18.58 -19.80 19.50
N PRO A 217 18.27 -19.79 20.81
CA PRO A 217 19.07 -20.47 21.82
C PRO A 217 18.99 -21.99 21.70
N ASP A 218 20.14 -22.67 21.72
CA ASP A 218 20.24 -24.14 21.74
C ASP A 218 19.52 -24.87 20.59
N VAL A 219 19.42 -24.24 19.42
CA VAL A 219 18.77 -24.80 18.22
C VAL A 219 19.78 -25.17 17.14
N SER A 220 19.63 -26.38 16.60
CA SER A 220 20.27 -26.76 15.34
C SER A 220 19.40 -26.35 14.16
N PHE A 221 19.89 -25.39 13.36
CA PHE A 221 19.19 -24.91 12.17
C PHE A 221 19.10 -25.95 11.04
N TYR A 222 19.81 -27.07 11.15
CA TYR A 222 19.67 -28.23 10.27
C TYR A 222 18.38 -29.03 10.50
N ARG A 223 17.64 -28.74 11.57
CA ARG A 223 16.47 -29.49 12.04
C ARG A 223 15.22 -28.61 12.00
N PRO A 224 14.43 -28.62 10.91
CA PRO A 224 13.27 -27.75 10.71
C PRO A 224 12.29 -27.74 11.90
N GLU A 225 11.98 -28.90 12.47
CA GLU A 225 11.04 -29.03 13.58
C GLU A 225 11.53 -28.35 14.87
N LYS A 226 12.85 -28.27 15.07
CA LYS A 226 13.45 -27.61 16.22
C LYS A 226 13.43 -26.11 16.05
N VAL A 227 13.69 -25.62 14.84
CA VAL A 227 13.58 -24.19 14.50
C VAL A 227 12.16 -23.71 14.71
N LEU A 228 11.15 -24.40 14.15
CA LEU A 228 9.75 -23.98 14.29
C LEU A 228 9.27 -23.98 15.76
N ARG A 229 9.71 -24.98 16.55
CA ARG A 229 9.40 -25.01 17.98
C ARG A 229 10.02 -23.82 18.73
N ALA A 230 11.30 -23.52 18.48
CA ALA A 230 11.97 -22.40 19.14
C ALA A 230 11.41 -21.04 18.70
N LEU A 231 11.02 -20.90 17.42
CA LEU A 231 10.27 -19.75 16.96
C LEU A 231 8.95 -19.61 17.72
N ASN A 232 8.21 -20.70 17.91
CA ASN A 232 6.97 -20.68 18.69
C ASN A 232 7.24 -20.23 20.13
N GLU A 233 8.20 -20.85 20.82
CA GLU A 233 8.59 -20.48 22.19
C GLU A 233 9.00 -19.00 22.31
N THR A 234 9.60 -18.41 21.26
CA THR A 234 10.08 -17.02 21.25
C THR A 234 8.99 -16.00 20.88
N PHE A 235 8.11 -16.33 19.93
CA PHE A 235 7.14 -15.41 19.32
C PHE A 235 5.70 -15.78 19.65
N GLN A 236 5.37 -15.91 20.93
CA GLN A 236 4.00 -16.17 21.39
C GLN A 236 3.06 -14.99 21.06
N MET A 237 1.86 -15.26 20.54
CA MET A 237 0.94 -14.20 20.07
C MET A 237 0.52 -13.23 21.18
N SER A 238 0.48 -13.69 22.44
CA SER A 238 0.20 -12.85 23.61
C SER A 238 1.18 -11.70 23.75
N ASP A 239 2.43 -11.92 23.32
CA ASP A 239 3.54 -10.99 23.45
C ASP A 239 3.77 -10.21 22.15
N GLN A 240 3.15 -10.64 21.05
CA GLN A 240 3.27 -10.05 19.71
C GLN A 240 1.99 -9.30 19.28
N ASN A 241 1.29 -8.66 20.23
CA ASN A 241 0.07 -7.89 19.96
C ASN A 241 -1.02 -8.70 19.21
N GLN A 242 -1.21 -9.97 19.62
CA GLN A 242 -2.14 -10.92 19.03
C GLN A 242 -1.82 -11.33 17.58
N LYS A 243 -0.62 -11.01 17.08
CA LYS A 243 -0.11 -11.49 15.80
C LYS A 243 0.50 -12.88 15.95
N TYR A 244 0.34 -13.69 14.91
CA TYR A 244 0.97 -14.99 14.75
C TYR A 244 1.44 -15.09 13.30
N PHE A 245 2.21 -16.11 12.95
CA PHE A 245 2.66 -16.26 11.56
C PHE A 245 2.69 -17.71 11.11
N THR A 246 2.44 -17.90 9.83
CA THR A 246 2.65 -19.17 9.16
C THR A 246 4.06 -19.21 8.59
N ILE A 247 4.70 -20.38 8.54
CA ILE A 247 6.03 -20.53 7.92
C ILE A 247 6.20 -21.91 7.29
N TRP A 248 6.85 -21.95 6.13
CA TRP A 248 7.48 -23.16 5.58
C TRP A 248 8.99 -23.01 5.66
N TYR A 249 9.66 -23.98 6.27
CA TYR A 249 11.11 -23.96 6.49
C TYR A 249 11.76 -25.23 5.93
N GLY A 250 12.76 -25.05 5.06
CA GLY A 250 13.46 -26.14 4.39
C GLY A 250 14.97 -26.05 4.51
N VAL A 251 15.61 -27.21 4.62
CA VAL A 251 17.07 -27.38 4.62
C VAL A 251 17.44 -28.37 3.52
N LEU A 252 18.12 -27.86 2.50
CA LEU A 252 18.62 -28.62 1.36
C LEU A 252 20.06 -29.05 1.59
N ASN A 253 20.29 -30.36 1.59
CA ASN A 253 21.63 -30.93 1.43
C ASN A 253 21.93 -31.08 -0.07
N CYS A 254 22.89 -30.29 -0.56
CA CYS A 254 23.27 -30.24 -1.95
C CYS A 254 24.19 -31.39 -2.38
N ALA A 255 24.82 -32.09 -1.43
CA ALA A 255 25.70 -33.22 -1.74
C ALA A 255 24.89 -34.49 -2.11
N ASN A 256 23.74 -34.69 -1.47
CA ASN A 256 22.89 -35.86 -1.71
C ASN A 256 21.47 -35.53 -2.23
N ARG A 257 21.21 -34.26 -2.58
CA ARG A 257 19.91 -33.76 -3.09
C ARG A 257 18.73 -34.08 -2.18
N GLN A 258 18.93 -33.98 -0.87
CA GLN A 258 17.89 -34.25 0.11
C GLN A 258 17.37 -32.95 0.73
N LEU A 259 16.06 -32.80 0.74
CA LEU A 259 15.36 -31.70 1.41
C LEU A 259 14.72 -32.21 2.70
N LEU A 260 15.07 -31.58 3.82
CA LEU A 260 14.33 -31.70 5.08
C LEU A 260 13.43 -30.47 5.23
N TYR A 261 12.16 -30.64 5.56
CA TYR A 261 11.26 -29.50 5.72
C TYR A 261 10.25 -29.69 6.84
N ALA A 262 9.74 -28.57 7.36
CA ALA A 262 8.62 -28.48 8.28
C ALA A 262 7.76 -27.26 7.92
N SER A 263 6.50 -27.30 8.35
CA SER A 263 5.50 -26.27 8.07
C SER A 263 4.70 -25.98 9.34
N ALA A 264 4.38 -24.71 9.56
CA ALA A 264 3.53 -24.23 10.63
C ALA A 264 2.40 -23.43 10.01
N GLY A 265 1.26 -24.07 9.73
CA GLY A 265 0.08 -23.43 9.12
C GLY A 265 0.23 -22.98 7.66
N HIS A 266 1.44 -22.88 7.13
CA HIS A 266 1.73 -22.31 5.82
C HIS A 266 1.26 -23.18 4.64
N PRO A 267 1.02 -22.58 3.46
CA PRO A 267 0.79 -23.32 2.22
C PRO A 267 1.90 -24.36 1.93
N PRO A 268 1.57 -25.45 1.21
CA PRO A 268 2.58 -26.42 0.79
C PRO A 268 3.58 -25.76 -0.17
N ALA A 269 4.87 -26.02 0.02
CA ALA A 269 5.82 -25.81 -1.08
C ALA A 269 5.52 -26.81 -2.20
N VAL A 270 5.70 -26.40 -3.46
CA VAL A 270 5.36 -27.22 -4.62
C VAL A 270 6.62 -27.56 -5.36
N LEU A 271 6.95 -28.86 -5.41
CA LEU A 271 8.04 -29.39 -6.22
C LEU A 271 7.48 -29.77 -7.59
N VAL A 272 7.98 -29.13 -8.63
CA VAL A 272 7.67 -29.44 -10.02
C VAL A 272 8.88 -30.13 -10.64
N SER A 273 8.72 -31.37 -11.09
CA SER A 273 9.78 -32.13 -11.75
C SER A 273 9.32 -32.57 -13.13
N VAL A 274 10.25 -32.59 -14.08
CA VAL A 274 10.00 -33.10 -15.43
C VAL A 274 10.77 -34.40 -15.60
N ASP A 275 10.07 -35.47 -15.97
CA ASP A 275 10.72 -36.76 -16.24
C ASP A 275 11.37 -36.80 -17.64
N ASP A 276 12.09 -37.88 -17.93
CA ASP A 276 12.76 -38.08 -19.23
C ASP A 276 11.78 -38.13 -20.41
N HIS A 277 10.49 -38.38 -20.16
CA HIS A 277 9.41 -38.39 -21.14
C HIS A 277 8.69 -37.04 -21.28
N GLN A 278 9.23 -35.97 -20.69
CA GLN A 278 8.63 -34.63 -20.65
C GLN A 278 7.28 -34.58 -19.92
N GLN A 279 6.98 -35.55 -19.05
CA GLN A 279 5.82 -35.49 -18.17
C GLN A 279 6.15 -34.66 -16.93
N VAL A 280 5.29 -33.68 -16.66
CA VAL A 280 5.38 -32.83 -15.48
C VAL A 280 4.69 -33.54 -14.32
N THR A 281 5.42 -33.69 -13.21
CA THR A 281 4.87 -34.18 -11.94
C THR A 281 4.97 -33.09 -10.89
N THR A 282 3.89 -32.86 -10.15
CA THR A 282 3.86 -31.92 -9.02
C THR A 282 3.73 -32.67 -7.70
N THR A 283 4.56 -32.30 -6.72
CA THR A 283 4.50 -32.86 -5.36
C THR A 283 4.34 -31.73 -4.36
N ARG A 284 3.31 -31.81 -3.51
CA ARG A 284 3.05 -30.83 -2.44
C ARG A 284 3.77 -31.24 -1.16
N LEU A 285 4.67 -30.38 -0.69
CA LEU A 285 5.50 -30.60 0.48
C LEU A 285 4.95 -29.81 1.66
N ARG A 286 4.12 -30.46 2.47
CA ARG A 286 3.53 -29.88 3.69
C ARG A 286 3.62 -30.86 4.85
N THR A 287 3.86 -30.32 6.04
CA THR A 287 3.69 -31.06 7.29
C THR A 287 2.53 -30.48 8.09
N PRO A 288 1.85 -31.29 8.92
CA PRO A 288 0.81 -30.77 9.80
C PRO A 288 1.43 -29.93 10.92
N GLY A 289 0.82 -28.79 11.22
CA GLY A 289 1.27 -27.89 12.28
C GLY A 289 0.39 -26.64 12.34
N MET A 290 0.19 -26.12 13.55
CA MET A 290 -0.49 -24.84 13.76
C MET A 290 0.47 -23.67 13.43
N PRO A 291 -0.02 -22.50 13.01
CA PRO A 291 0.81 -21.31 12.88
C PRO A 291 1.61 -21.01 14.17
N VAL A 292 2.80 -20.45 13.98
CA VAL A 292 3.71 -20.08 15.06
C VAL A 292 3.11 -18.94 15.88
N GLY A 293 3.15 -19.09 17.20
CA GLY A 293 2.66 -18.12 18.17
C GLY A 293 1.22 -18.36 18.61
N MET A 294 0.43 -19.17 17.89
CA MET A 294 -1.00 -19.38 18.21
C MET A 294 -1.24 -20.23 19.46
N LEU A 295 -0.42 -21.26 19.68
CA LEU A 295 -0.55 -22.18 20.81
C LEU A 295 0.82 -22.39 21.46
N PRO A 296 0.97 -22.18 22.78
CA PRO A 296 2.25 -22.36 23.47
C PRO A 296 2.89 -23.73 23.26
N ASP A 297 2.09 -24.80 23.36
CA ASP A 297 2.56 -26.18 23.30
C ASP A 297 2.48 -26.82 21.90
N ALA A 298 2.45 -25.98 20.84
CA ALA A 298 2.40 -26.47 19.47
C ALA A 298 3.60 -27.38 19.14
N LYS A 299 3.31 -28.55 18.56
CA LYS A 299 4.31 -29.52 18.12
C LYS A 299 4.43 -29.50 16.62
N TYR A 300 5.66 -29.37 16.14
CA TYR A 300 5.98 -29.35 14.71
C TYR A 300 6.58 -30.68 14.28
N GLN A 301 6.13 -31.16 13.12
CA GLN A 301 6.66 -32.35 12.48
C GLN A 301 7.58 -31.95 11.33
N TRP A 302 8.44 -32.87 10.91
CA TRP A 302 9.29 -32.70 9.74
C TRP A 302 9.16 -33.90 8.82
N GLN A 303 9.47 -33.69 7.55
CA GLN A 303 9.53 -34.73 6.54
C GLN A 303 10.81 -34.59 5.71
N ARG A 304 11.16 -35.68 5.00
CA ARG A 304 12.23 -35.68 4.01
C ARG A 304 11.68 -35.90 2.63
N CYS A 305 12.25 -35.22 1.65
CA CYS A 305 12.01 -35.43 0.23
C CYS A 305 13.35 -35.62 -0.48
N GLN A 306 13.42 -36.62 -1.35
CA GLN A 306 14.54 -36.79 -2.27
C GLN A 306 14.22 -35.99 -3.53
N LEU A 307 15.06 -35.03 -3.89
CA LEU A 307 14.78 -34.12 -4.99
C LEU A 307 15.21 -34.75 -6.33
N PRO A 308 14.29 -34.95 -7.28
CA PRO A 308 14.62 -35.39 -8.62
C PRO A 308 15.60 -34.42 -9.31
N PRO A 309 16.44 -34.91 -10.25
CA PRO A 309 17.13 -34.04 -11.19
C PRO A 309 16.12 -33.17 -11.94
N ASN A 310 16.56 -31.99 -12.38
CA ASN A 310 15.73 -31.10 -13.20
C ASN A 310 14.37 -30.72 -12.57
N SER A 311 14.40 -30.25 -11.32
CA SER A 311 13.18 -29.81 -10.62
C SER A 311 13.24 -28.35 -10.18
N ASN A 312 12.06 -27.73 -10.05
CA ASN A 312 11.89 -26.41 -9.46
C ASN A 312 11.07 -26.56 -8.18
N LEU A 313 11.52 -25.94 -7.09
CA LEU A 313 10.77 -25.86 -5.84
C LEU A 313 10.20 -24.45 -5.70
N TYR A 314 8.88 -24.35 -5.57
CA TYR A 314 8.16 -23.09 -5.38
C TYR A 314 7.70 -22.97 -3.93
N LEU A 315 8.01 -21.84 -3.29
CA LEU A 315 7.44 -21.40 -2.02
C LEU A 315 6.59 -20.17 -2.30
N PHE A 316 5.42 -20.07 -1.68
CA PHE A 316 4.50 -18.97 -1.92
C PHE A 316 3.56 -18.72 -0.73
N SER A 317 3.13 -17.47 -0.58
CA SER A 317 2.05 -17.09 0.34
C SER A 317 0.67 -17.39 -0.25
N ASP A 318 -0.36 -17.34 0.58
CA ASP A 318 -1.75 -17.57 0.20
C ASP A 318 -2.33 -16.45 -0.67
N GLY A 319 -1.78 -15.24 -0.62
CA GLY A 319 -2.14 -14.13 -1.51
C GLY A 319 -2.02 -14.44 -3.01
N LEU A 320 -1.33 -15.52 -3.41
CA LEU A 320 -1.21 -15.94 -4.82
C LEU A 320 -2.33 -16.85 -5.32
N TYR A 321 -3.09 -17.48 -4.42
CA TYR A 321 -4.18 -18.39 -4.79
C TYR A 321 -5.50 -18.04 -4.11
N GLU A 322 -5.51 -17.23 -3.06
CA GLU A 322 -6.71 -16.61 -2.47
C GLU A 322 -7.06 -15.29 -3.17
N VAL A 323 -6.87 -15.24 -4.49
CA VAL A 323 -7.20 -14.09 -5.34
C VAL A 323 -8.63 -14.22 -5.86
N LEU A 324 -9.47 -13.23 -5.54
CA LEU A 324 -10.85 -13.15 -6.02
C LEU A 324 -10.88 -12.73 -7.50
N GLN A 325 -11.59 -13.50 -8.30
CA GLN A 325 -11.78 -13.29 -9.74
C GLN A 325 -13.15 -12.66 -10.06
N ASP A 326 -13.32 -12.20 -11.31
CA ASP A 326 -14.54 -11.48 -11.76
C ASP A 326 -15.81 -12.35 -11.70
N ASN A 327 -15.65 -13.67 -11.65
CA ASN A 327 -16.73 -14.63 -11.46
C ASN A 327 -17.09 -14.85 -9.98
N GLU A 328 -16.55 -14.04 -9.06
CA GLU A 328 -16.68 -14.15 -7.61
C GLU A 328 -16.13 -15.47 -7.02
N GLN A 329 -15.23 -16.14 -7.74
CA GLN A 329 -14.52 -17.33 -7.26
C GLN A 329 -13.05 -17.01 -6.98
N TYR A 330 -12.45 -17.79 -6.08
CA TYR A 330 -11.01 -17.74 -5.84
C TYR A 330 -10.28 -18.64 -6.84
N ILE A 331 -9.06 -18.26 -7.25
CA ILE A 331 -8.18 -19.13 -8.05
C ILE A 331 -8.04 -20.50 -7.36
N GLY A 332 -7.80 -20.51 -6.05
CA GLY A 332 -7.62 -21.73 -5.29
C GLY A 332 -6.27 -22.38 -5.53
N LEU A 333 -5.83 -23.18 -4.54
CA LEU A 333 -4.50 -23.78 -4.54
C LEU A 333 -4.29 -24.75 -5.70
N ASP A 334 -5.31 -25.51 -6.09
CA ASP A 334 -5.20 -26.52 -7.16
C ASP A 334 -4.91 -25.85 -8.52
N ASP A 335 -5.69 -24.83 -8.89
CA ASP A 335 -5.49 -24.10 -10.15
C ASP A 335 -4.16 -23.35 -10.18
N PHE A 336 -3.70 -22.84 -9.03
CA PHE A 336 -2.38 -22.22 -8.91
C PHE A 336 -1.25 -23.24 -9.10
N VAL A 337 -1.37 -24.44 -8.52
CA VAL A 337 -0.43 -25.54 -8.73
C VAL A 337 -0.38 -25.96 -10.20
N ASP A 338 -1.53 -26.01 -10.87
CA ASP A 338 -1.60 -26.31 -12.30
C ASP A 338 -0.92 -25.21 -13.14
N LEU A 339 -1.06 -23.95 -12.75
CA LEU A 339 -0.34 -22.83 -13.36
C LEU A 339 1.18 -22.97 -13.20
N LEU A 340 1.67 -23.37 -12.03
CA LEU A 340 3.09 -23.66 -11.79
C LEU A 340 3.58 -24.85 -12.64
N ALA A 341 2.74 -25.87 -12.85
CA ALA A 341 3.07 -27.04 -13.66
C ALA A 341 3.17 -26.70 -15.16
N LEU A 342 2.38 -25.73 -15.63
CA LEU A 342 2.39 -25.26 -17.02
C LEU A 342 3.50 -24.27 -17.32
N ALA A 343 4.06 -23.61 -16.29
CA ALA A 343 5.17 -22.68 -16.44
C ALA A 343 6.40 -23.42 -16.98
N LYS A 344 7.03 -22.87 -18.02
CA LYS A 344 8.30 -23.40 -18.53
C LYS A 344 9.38 -23.21 -17.47
N ARG A 345 10.36 -24.13 -17.43
CA ARG A 345 11.45 -24.11 -16.44
C ARG A 345 12.25 -22.79 -16.42
N ASP A 346 12.50 -22.21 -17.59
CA ASP A 346 13.25 -20.94 -17.74
C ASP A 346 12.34 -19.70 -17.70
N GLN A 347 11.05 -19.87 -17.40
CA GLN A 347 10.10 -18.76 -17.38
C GLN A 347 10.34 -17.90 -16.14
N SER A 348 10.31 -16.58 -16.32
CA SER A 348 10.44 -15.65 -15.19
C SER A 348 9.27 -15.81 -14.22
N LEU A 349 9.54 -15.66 -12.92
CA LEU A 349 8.50 -15.51 -11.90
C LEU A 349 7.53 -14.37 -12.22
N ASP A 350 7.99 -13.34 -12.93
CA ASP A 350 7.17 -12.20 -13.34
C ASP A 350 5.98 -12.66 -14.20
N TYR A 351 6.16 -13.67 -15.06
CA TYR A 351 5.05 -14.20 -15.86
C TYR A 351 3.98 -14.88 -15.01
N ILE A 352 4.40 -15.61 -13.96
CA ILE A 352 3.48 -16.29 -13.04
C ILE A 352 2.68 -15.24 -12.27
N LEU A 353 3.36 -14.21 -11.77
CA LEU A 353 2.71 -13.09 -11.08
C LEU A 353 1.74 -12.35 -11.99
N ASP A 354 2.17 -11.97 -13.19
CA ASP A 354 1.31 -11.27 -14.16
C ASP A 354 0.06 -12.10 -14.49
N ALA A 355 0.20 -13.42 -14.61
CA ALA A 355 -0.93 -14.32 -14.86
C ALA A 355 -1.93 -14.38 -13.69
N VAL A 356 -1.46 -14.22 -12.45
CA VAL A 356 -2.32 -14.12 -11.26
C VAL A 356 -3.00 -12.74 -11.20
N ILE A 357 -2.23 -11.66 -11.37
CA ILE A 357 -2.72 -10.27 -11.33
C ILE A 357 -3.79 -10.03 -12.41
N GLN A 358 -3.62 -10.58 -13.62
CA GLN A 358 -4.61 -10.44 -14.69
C GLN A 358 -5.96 -11.11 -14.39
N ARG A 359 -6.02 -12.05 -13.43
CA ARG A 359 -7.25 -12.73 -13.02
C ARG A 359 -7.92 -12.07 -11.83
N GLN A 360 -7.27 -11.08 -11.22
CA GLN A 360 -7.76 -10.39 -10.04
C GLN A 360 -8.86 -9.39 -10.40
N SER A 361 -9.92 -9.38 -9.59
CA SER A 361 -10.93 -8.31 -9.64
C SER A 361 -10.47 -7.09 -8.86
N GLY A 362 -10.49 -5.93 -9.51
CA GLY A 362 -10.13 -4.64 -8.92
C GLY A 362 -8.63 -4.35 -8.91
N ASP A 363 -8.26 -3.15 -8.50
CA ASP A 363 -6.90 -2.62 -8.67
C ASP A 363 -5.95 -2.90 -7.48
N VAL A 364 -6.44 -3.47 -6.37
CA VAL A 364 -5.67 -3.64 -5.11
C VAL A 364 -5.73 -5.07 -4.61
N ALA A 365 -4.56 -5.67 -4.36
CA ALA A 365 -4.42 -7.00 -3.76
C ALA A 365 -5.06 -7.08 -2.37
N SER A 366 -5.82 -8.14 -2.12
CA SER A 366 -6.46 -8.39 -0.83
C SER A 366 -5.46 -8.80 0.26
N ASP A 367 -4.35 -9.44 -0.14
CA ASP A 367 -3.26 -9.84 0.73
C ASP A 367 -1.91 -9.80 0.00
N ASP A 368 -0.82 -9.98 0.75
CA ASP A 368 0.53 -9.95 0.24
C ASP A 368 0.83 -11.15 -0.67
N MET A 369 1.48 -10.88 -1.81
CA MET A 369 1.85 -11.91 -2.78
C MET A 369 3.37 -12.12 -2.76
N SER A 370 3.81 -13.24 -2.22
CA SER A 370 5.21 -13.64 -2.19
C SER A 370 5.42 -14.93 -2.95
N LEU A 371 6.40 -14.94 -3.86
CA LEU A 371 6.75 -16.12 -4.65
C LEU A 371 8.27 -16.28 -4.68
N MET A 372 8.76 -17.45 -4.28
CA MET A 372 10.15 -17.85 -4.41
C MET A 372 10.26 -19.13 -5.22
N MET A 373 11.19 -19.17 -6.16
CA MET A 373 11.53 -20.36 -6.95
C MET A 373 13.00 -20.72 -6.75
N VAL A 374 13.25 -21.98 -6.42
CA VAL A 374 14.58 -22.57 -6.24
C VAL A 374 14.81 -23.57 -7.37
N HIS A 375 15.84 -23.33 -8.17
CA HIS A 375 16.23 -24.19 -9.29
C HIS A 375 17.12 -25.33 -8.80
N LEU A 376 16.71 -26.58 -9.05
CA LEU A 376 17.37 -27.80 -8.57
C LEU A 376 17.84 -28.64 -9.77
N ASP A 377 18.94 -28.21 -10.38
CA ASP A 377 19.59 -28.90 -11.51
C ASP A 377 20.19 -30.24 -11.10
#